data_AF-A0A933WHT1-F1
#
_entry.id   AF-A0A933WHT1-F1
#
_cell.length_a   1.000
_cell.length_b   1.000
_cell.length_c   1.000
_cell.angle_alpha   90.00
_cell.angle_beta   90.00
_cell.angle_gamma   90.00
#
_symmetry.space_group_name_H-M   'P 1'
#
loop_
_entity.id
_entity.type
_entity.pdbx_description
1 polymer ?
#
loop_
_entity_poly.entity_id
_entity_poly.type
_entity_poly.pdbx_seq_one_letter_code
_entity_poly.pdbx_strand_id
1 'polypeptide(L)'
;MKNVISITEARKRLPGIIKSLKSSPETVYQITVHDEVVAEIKTPPKIKPGEAAAKLLELRKRLGSKKYKTKPVSENIKEYLYVAEDSN
;
A
#
# COMPACT_ATOMS: atom_id res chain seq x y z
N MET A 1 -1.72 25.52 4.19
CA MET A 1 -1.12 26.33 5.29
C MET A 1 -0.83 25.40 6.46
N LYS A 2 0.33 25.54 7.12
CA LYS A 2 0.74 24.67 8.24
C LYS A 2 0.39 25.36 9.56
N ASN A 3 -0.43 24.74 10.39
CA ASN A 3 -0.83 25.26 11.69
C ASN A 3 -0.10 24.49 12.79
N VAL A 4 0.79 25.16 13.52
CA VAL A 4 1.52 24.57 14.65
C VAL A 4 0.67 24.73 15.91
N ILE A 5 0.41 23.62 16.62
CA ILE A 5 -0.37 23.58 17.85
C ILE A 5 0.36 22.78 18.92
N SER A 6 0.25 23.18 20.19
CA SER A 6 0.78 22.37 21.30
C SER A 6 -0.08 21.13 21.55
N ILE A 7 0.49 20.08 22.15
CA ILE A 7 -0.25 18.85 22.53
C ILE A 7 -1.46 19.13 23.41
N THR A 8 -1.36 20.11 24.32
CA THR A 8 -2.45 20.50 25.22
C THR A 8 -3.60 21.13 24.45
N GLU A 9 -3.31 22.02 23.51
CA GLU A 9 -4.33 22.63 22.65
C GLU A 9 -4.92 21.62 21.67
N ALA A 10 -4.10 20.74 21.11
CA ALA A 10 -4.54 19.66 20.22
C ALA A 10 -5.58 18.77 20.92
N ARG A 11 -5.37 18.41 22.19
CA ARG A 11 -6.33 17.63 22.98
C ARG A 11 -7.63 18.39 23.24
N LYS A 12 -7.54 19.67 23.62
CA LYS A 12 -8.73 20.51 23.91
C LYS A 12 -9.60 20.76 22.68
N ARG A 13 -8.98 20.98 21.51
CA ARG A 13 -9.67 21.37 20.27
C ARG A 13 -9.79 20.24 19.25
N LEU A 14 -9.48 19.01 19.63
CA LEU A 14 -9.46 17.84 18.74
C LEU A 14 -10.75 17.69 17.91
N PRO A 15 -11.97 17.76 18.49
CA PRO A 15 -13.20 17.66 17.72
C PRO A 15 -13.37 18.78 16.69
N GLY A 16 -12.92 20.00 17.01
CA GLY A 16 -12.95 21.15 16.12
C GLY A 16 -11.95 21.03 14.98
N ILE A 17 -10.74 20.55 15.27
CA ILE A 17 -9.68 20.27 14.28
C ILE A 17 -10.16 19.22 13.27
N ILE A 18 -10.84 18.17 13.72
CA ILE A 18 -11.40 17.17 12.80
C ILE A 18 -12.50 17.75 11.91
N LYS A 19 -13.36 18.63 12.44
CA LYS A 19 -14.38 19.32 11.64
C LYS A 19 -13.74 20.23 10.59
N SER A 20 -12.72 21.01 10.95
CA SER A 20 -12.03 21.89 10.00
C SER A 20 -11.32 21.10 8.91
N LEU A 21 -10.70 19.96 9.23
CA LEU A 21 -10.07 19.06 8.25
C LEU A 21 -11.08 18.47 7.24
N LYS A 22 -12.32 18.22 7.66
CA LYS A 22 -13.40 17.79 6.75
C LYS A 22 -13.82 18.89 5.78
N SER A 23 -13.92 20.13 6.25
CA SER A 23 -14.30 21.29 5.43
C SER A 23 -13.16 21.78 4.53
N SER A 24 -11.91 21.69 5.01
CA SER A 24 -10.71 22.22 4.35
C SER A 24 -9.60 21.16 4.36
N PRO A 25 -9.65 20.20 3.41
CA PRO A 25 -8.76 19.03 3.39
C PRO A 25 -7.28 19.37 3.12
N GLU A 26 -6.99 20.57 2.61
CA GLU A 26 -5.64 21.08 2.34
C GLU A 26 -4.90 21.57 3.60
N THR A 27 -5.56 21.54 4.77
CA THR A 27 -4.99 22.01 6.03
C THR A 27 -4.12 20.93 6.66
N VAL A 28 -2.94 21.30 7.14
CA VAL A 28 -2.04 20.42 7.88
C VAL A 28 -1.80 21.02 9.25
N TYR A 29 -2.07 20.25 10.30
CA TYR A 29 -1.80 20.63 11.69
C TYR A 29 -0.57 19.89 12.19
N GLN A 30 0.42 20.61 12.71
CA GLN A 30 1.61 20.05 13.33
C GLN A 30 1.45 20.12 14.85
N ILE A 31 1.60 18.99 15.53
CA ILE A 31 1.51 18.89 16.98
C ILE A 31 2.92 18.99 17.56
N THR A 32 3.10 19.93 18.46
CA THR A 32 4.35 20.16 19.20
C THR A 32 4.25 19.73 20.66
N VAL A 33 5.35 19.20 21.18
CA VAL A 33 5.57 18.90 22.60
C VAL A 33 6.92 19.51 22.96
N HIS A 34 6.98 20.39 23.96
CA HIS A 34 8.21 21.11 24.31
C HIS A 34 8.88 21.79 23.11
N ASP A 35 8.08 22.45 22.26
CA ASP A 35 8.53 23.11 21.02
C ASP A 35 9.13 22.20 19.94
N GLU A 36 9.07 20.87 20.13
CA GLU A 36 9.46 19.88 19.13
C GLU A 36 8.23 19.33 18.40
N VAL A 37 8.32 19.21 17.07
CA VAL A 37 7.24 18.65 16.25
C VAL A 37 7.25 17.12 16.38
N VAL A 38 6.20 16.58 17.00
CA VAL A 38 6.09 15.13 17.26
C VAL A 38 5.16 14.44 16.26
N ALA A 39 4.14 15.14 15.76
CA ALA A 39 3.15 14.53 14.87
C ALA A 39 2.52 15.54 13.91
N GLU A 40 1.89 15.01 12.86
CA GLU A 40 1.10 15.79 11.91
C GLU A 40 -0.29 15.18 11.73
N ILE A 41 -1.33 16.03 11.74
CA ILE A 41 -2.69 15.66 11.36
C ILE A 41 -3.00 16.28 10.00
N LYS A 42 -3.36 15.42 9.04
CA LYS A 42 -3.78 15.81 7.69
C LYS A 42 -4.92 14.91 7.22
N THR A 43 -5.73 15.43 6.30
CA THR A 43 -6.76 14.62 5.64
C THR A 43 -6.11 13.59 4.73
N PRO A 44 -6.58 12.33 4.71
CA PRO A 44 -6.07 11.34 3.76
C PRO A 44 -6.32 11.79 2.32
N PRO A 45 -5.44 11.42 1.37
CA PRO A 45 -5.64 11.77 -0.02
C PRO A 45 -6.95 11.18 -0.53
N LYS A 46 -7.73 11.98 -1.28
CA LYS A 46 -8.92 11.49 -1.99
C LYS A 46 -8.46 10.65 -3.19
N ILE A 47 -8.60 9.34 -3.06
CA ILE A 47 -8.30 8.38 -4.13
C ILE A 47 -9.54 8.26 -5.02
N LYS A 48 -9.35 8.24 -6.35
CA LYS A 48 -10.48 8.08 -7.28
C LYS A 48 -11.02 6.64 -7.17
N PRO A 49 -12.35 6.44 -7.27
CA PRO A 49 -12.90 5.08 -7.35
C PRO A 49 -12.28 4.36 -8.56
N GLY A 50 -11.85 3.11 -8.34
CA GLY A 50 -11.19 2.30 -9.38
C GLY A 50 -9.68 2.50 -9.51
N GLU A 51 -9.05 3.46 -8.81
CA GLU A 51 -7.60 3.68 -8.87
C GLU A 51 -6.80 2.47 -8.35
N ALA A 52 -7.31 1.78 -7.33
CA ALA A 52 -6.72 0.53 -6.85
C ALA A 52 -6.74 -0.57 -7.92
N ALA A 53 -7.86 -0.73 -8.63
CA ALA A 53 -7.98 -1.70 -9.71
C ALA A 53 -7.06 -1.35 -10.89
N ALA A 54 -6.94 -0.05 -11.22
CA ALA A 54 -6.03 0.43 -12.25
C ALA A 54 -4.57 0.09 -11.90
N LYS A 55 -4.13 0.36 -10.66
CA LYS A 55 -2.79 -0.02 -10.17
C LYS A 55 -2.55 -1.52 -10.22
N LEU A 56 -3.55 -2.34 -9.89
CA LEU A 56 -3.44 -3.81 -9.99
C LEU A 56 -3.27 -4.26 -11.44
N LEU A 57 -3.99 -3.66 -12.39
CA LEU A 57 -3.83 -3.97 -13.81
C LEU A 57 -2.44 -3.57 -14.33
N GLU A 58 -1.92 -2.41 -13.92
CA GLU A 58 -0.56 -1.99 -14.23
C GLU A 58 0.49 -2.94 -13.66
N LEU A 59 0.36 -3.32 -12.39
CA LEU A 59 1.23 -4.31 -11.75
C LEU A 59 1.19 -5.64 -12.50
N ARG A 60 0.01 -6.11 -12.89
CA ARG A 60 -0.14 -7.33 -13.69
C ARG A 60 0.57 -7.23 -15.03
N LYS A 61 0.44 -6.09 -15.73
CA LYS A 61 1.15 -5.85 -17.00
C LYS A 61 2.67 -5.86 -16.79
N ARG A 62 3.16 -5.20 -15.73
CA ARG A 62 4.60 -5.11 -15.42
C ARG A 62 5.22 -6.45 -15.04
N LEU A 63 4.50 -7.26 -14.26
CA LEU A 63 4.99 -8.56 -13.80
C LEU A 63 5.00 -9.62 -14.91
N GLY A 64 4.26 -9.38 -16.00
CA GLY A 64 4.11 -10.32 -17.09
C GLY A 64 3.38 -11.60 -16.66
N SER A 65 2.71 -12.25 -17.59
CA SER A 65 2.34 -13.65 -17.38
C SER A 65 3.61 -14.47 -17.52
N LYS A 66 4.20 -14.92 -16.40
CA LYS A 66 5.12 -16.07 -16.45
C LYS A 66 4.31 -17.23 -17.03
N LYS A 67 4.45 -17.46 -18.33
CA LYS A 67 4.02 -18.72 -18.94
C LYS A 67 4.89 -19.78 -18.28
N TYR A 68 4.35 -20.46 -17.28
CA TYR A 68 4.93 -21.71 -16.82
C TYR A 68 4.96 -22.60 -18.05
N LYS A 69 6.16 -22.89 -18.56
CA LYS A 69 6.34 -23.94 -19.54
C LYS A 69 6.05 -25.22 -18.78
N THR A 70 4.81 -25.69 -18.85
CA THR A 70 4.47 -27.05 -18.44
C THR A 70 5.27 -27.96 -19.36
N LYS A 71 6.26 -28.69 -18.82
CA LYS A 71 6.93 -29.73 -19.58
C LYS A 71 5.90 -30.86 -19.79
N PRO A 72 5.56 -31.22 -21.02
CA PRO A 72 4.65 -32.33 -21.26
C PRO A 72 5.34 -33.63 -20.84
N VAL A 73 4.87 -34.22 -19.73
CA VAL A 73 5.39 -35.48 -19.20
C VAL A 73 5.28 -36.61 -20.24
N SER A 74 4.24 -36.56 -21.08
CA SER A 74 4.02 -37.49 -22.18
C SER A 74 5.09 -37.46 -23.26
N GLU A 75 5.80 -36.35 -23.45
CA GLU A 75 6.90 -36.26 -24.42
C GLU A 75 8.22 -36.81 -23.85
N ASN A 76 8.37 -36.80 -22.52
CA ASN A 76 9.57 -37.27 -21.81
C ASN A 76 9.34 -38.56 -21.02
N ILE A 77 8.44 -39.44 -21.47
CA ILE A 77 8.12 -40.70 -20.75
C ILE A 77 9.39 -41.52 -20.46
N LYS A 78 10.34 -41.57 -21.40
CA LYS A 78 11.59 -42.33 -21.21
C LYS A 78 12.44 -41.78 -20.05
N GLU A 79 12.55 -40.46 -19.89
CA GLU A 79 13.30 -39.86 -18.78
C GLU A 79 12.68 -40.16 -17.41
N TYR A 80 11.36 -40.36 -17.34
CA TYR A 80 10.67 -40.58 -16.07
C TYR A 80 10.43 -42.06 -15.74
N LEU A 81 10.32 -42.92 -16.76
CA LEU A 81 9.99 -44.33 -16.57
C LEU A 81 11.23 -45.19 -16.27
N TYR A 82 12.38 -44.89 -16.91
CA TYR A 82 13.57 -45.74 -16.82
C TYR A 82 14.59 -45.31 -15.76
N VAL A 83 14.45 -44.12 -15.15
CA VAL A 83 15.32 -43.68 -14.04
C VAL A 83 15.12 -44.52 -12.78
N ALA A 84 13.97 -45.20 -12.64
CA ALA A 84 13.71 -46.11 -11.54
C ALA A 84 14.37 -47.50 -11.70
N GLU A 85 14.81 -47.88 -12.90
CA GLU A 85 15.36 -49.23 -13.16
C GLU A 85 16.88 -49.31 -12.90
N ASP A 86 17.61 -48.20 -13.07
CA ASP A 86 19.08 -48.16 -12.89
C ASP A 86 19.53 -47.88 -11.43
N SER A 87 18.60 -47.84 -10.47
CA SER A 87 18.88 -47.51 -9.05
C SER A 87 18.90 -48.73 -8.11
N ASN A 88 19.06 -49.95 -8.63
CA ASN A 88 19.06 -51.19 -7.83
C ASN A 88 20.35 -51.98 -7.98
#